data_AF-A0A7X7H149-F1
#
_entry.id   AF-A0A7X7H149-F1
#
_cell.length_a   1.000
_cell.length_b   1.000
_cell.length_c   1.000
_cell.angle_alpha   90.00
_cell.angle_beta   90.00
_cell.angle_gamma   90.00
#
_symmetry.space_group_name_H-M   'P 1'
#
loop_
_entity.id
_entity.type
_entity.pdbx_description
1 polymer ?
#
loop_
_entity_poly.entity_id
_entity_poly.type
_entity_poly.pdbx_seq_one_letter_code
_entity_poly.pdbx_strand_id
1 'polypeptide(L)'
;MVIITNADSQVLAAEKGELDIVSDITRPSDIDRLSRDTGFSMSLARGFHAFFLLLNNKSRPWDDPEVRHAAAEVIDRNNMVRTIYSGYCEPINSWLPPVSPWSLPESTKNIYDKASAKKRLSAKGYKWSITGGLIYPDGTPVGKMKLLTPLARVAPTTAELAEQIADSLRSVGFPVEVEPMDFSAMIGKLDRKEYSLGVIAWGMGKNPDSLYSFYHSSMDMAGGYNMTSIHDPALDEILLKLKYAKDRTEAEAASKKSQKLLSELMPSIPIYSRFSISAVSKKWKNVFSNEKMAADNMWTLLMAEPTDGKERSLNMVLAEEPRNLNPFVASSAYSWQVLGLIYESLIGTDPFTLDDMPSLAVSWSVETVTNDGKEHTRLTFKLRKGLKWSDGSTLTAADVKATFDFLKKNSVPRFFDSVKNIRSVTVTESMQLIVDMEGTSYWFLDNIGGLPCMPAKVLKKINDWQNWDPLDPKGKFGPYGLVGSGPFMLDEYRPGEFVMMKRNDHYRMLEKKKARTE
;
A
#
# COMPACT_ATOMS: atom_id res chain seq x y z
N MET A 1 -8.55 -20.59 0.18
CA MET A 1 -7.98 -19.72 1.22
C MET A 1 -8.54 -20.15 2.56
N VAL A 2 -7.69 -20.46 3.55
CA VAL A 2 -8.11 -20.95 4.87
C VAL A 2 -8.08 -19.81 5.89
N ILE A 3 -9.16 -19.62 6.64
CA ILE A 3 -9.31 -18.52 7.59
C ILE A 3 -8.64 -18.90 8.91
N ILE A 4 -7.52 -18.25 9.23
CA ILE A 4 -6.78 -18.47 10.48
C ILE A 4 -6.26 -17.13 10.98
N THR A 5 -6.84 -16.61 12.06
CA THR A 5 -6.56 -15.25 12.55
C THR A 5 -5.32 -15.16 13.44
N ASN A 6 -5.02 -16.20 14.19
CA ASN A 6 -3.89 -16.23 15.10
C ASN A 6 -2.61 -16.70 14.39
N ALA A 7 -1.54 -15.92 14.47
CA ALA A 7 -0.27 -16.23 13.80
C ALA A 7 0.39 -17.54 14.26
N ASP A 8 0.30 -17.92 15.55
CA ASP A 8 0.82 -19.21 16.02
C ASP A 8 0.05 -20.37 15.40
N SER A 9 -1.28 -20.24 15.30
CA SER A 9 -2.13 -21.21 14.62
C SER A 9 -1.82 -21.32 13.13
N GLN A 10 -1.47 -20.22 12.46
CA GLN A 10 -1.05 -20.26 11.04
C GLN A 10 0.23 -21.08 10.85
N VAL A 11 1.25 -20.83 11.68
CA VAL A 11 2.51 -21.59 11.63
C VAL A 11 2.28 -23.07 11.91
N LEU A 12 1.48 -23.39 12.94
CA LEU A 12 1.15 -24.77 13.28
C LEU A 12 0.36 -25.49 12.18
N ALA A 13 -0.59 -24.81 11.54
CA ALA A 13 -1.34 -25.35 10.41
C ALA A 13 -0.42 -25.64 9.21
N ALA A 14 0.54 -24.76 8.95
CA ALA A 14 1.56 -24.97 7.92
C ALA A 14 2.41 -26.22 8.22
N GLU A 15 2.97 -26.35 9.43
CA GLU A 15 3.78 -27.52 9.83
C GLU A 15 3.01 -28.84 9.75
N LYS A 16 1.69 -28.83 10.00
CA LYS A 16 0.81 -29.99 9.81
C LYS A 16 0.47 -30.27 8.34
N GLY A 17 0.86 -29.39 7.42
CA GLY A 17 0.55 -29.47 6.00
C GLY A 17 -0.88 -29.07 5.65
N GLU A 18 -1.57 -28.34 6.53
CA GLU A 18 -2.91 -27.77 6.29
C GLU A 18 -2.82 -26.47 5.48
N LEU A 19 -1.72 -25.72 5.60
CA LEU A 19 -1.38 -24.57 4.76
C LEU A 19 -0.18 -24.87 3.85
N ASP A 20 -0.30 -24.49 2.59
CA ASP A 20 0.76 -24.51 1.59
C ASP A 20 1.47 -23.16 1.45
N ILE A 21 0.76 -22.05 1.69
CA ILE A 21 1.33 -20.70 1.69
C ILE A 21 0.92 -19.97 2.97
N VAL A 22 1.92 -19.57 3.74
CA VAL A 22 1.77 -18.62 4.85
C VAL A 22 2.27 -17.26 4.36
N SER A 23 1.39 -16.27 4.38
CA SER A 23 1.62 -14.90 3.92
C SER A 23 1.95 -13.95 5.06
N ASP A 24 2.62 -12.83 4.74
CA ASP A 24 2.89 -11.69 5.64
C ASP A 24 3.41 -12.09 7.03
N ILE A 25 4.42 -12.97 7.05
CA ILE A 25 5.07 -13.41 8.29
C ILE A 25 5.91 -12.26 8.84
N THR A 26 5.51 -11.70 9.97
CA THR A 26 6.12 -10.47 10.53
C THR A 26 6.95 -10.70 11.78
N ARG A 27 6.78 -11.82 12.49
CA ARG A 27 7.50 -12.12 13.74
C ARG A 27 8.82 -12.82 13.43
N PRO A 28 9.97 -12.29 13.86
CA PRO A 28 11.27 -12.93 13.62
C PRO A 28 11.34 -14.40 14.08
N SER A 29 10.71 -14.74 15.21
CA SER A 29 10.66 -16.12 15.71
C SER A 29 9.94 -17.09 14.78
N ASP A 30 8.88 -16.66 14.08
CA ASP A 30 8.16 -17.49 13.12
C ASP A 30 8.95 -17.67 11.82
N ILE A 31 9.62 -16.60 11.38
CA ILE A 31 10.49 -16.64 10.20
C ILE A 31 11.65 -17.61 10.44
N ASP A 32 12.29 -17.53 11.60
CA ASP A 32 13.35 -18.44 12.04
C ASP A 32 12.86 -19.89 12.13
N ARG A 33 11.64 -20.10 12.65
CA ARG A 33 11.04 -21.42 12.79
C ARG A 33 10.76 -22.06 11.44
N LEU A 34 10.05 -21.35 10.55
CA LEU A 34 9.69 -21.86 9.23
C LEU A 34 10.89 -21.99 8.29
N SER A 35 11.91 -21.14 8.41
CA SER A 35 13.14 -21.24 7.61
C SER A 35 14.00 -22.46 7.94
N ARG A 36 13.91 -22.99 9.17
CA ARG A 36 14.59 -24.23 9.59
C ARG A 36 13.84 -25.48 9.17
N ASP A 37 12.55 -25.37 8.86
CA ASP A 37 11.77 -26.50 8.38
C ASP A 37 12.11 -26.78 6.90
N THR A 38 12.68 -27.96 6.66
CA THR A 38 13.09 -28.40 5.32
C THR A 38 11.93 -28.52 4.33
N GLY A 39 10.68 -28.59 4.80
CA GLY A 39 9.46 -28.65 4.01
C GLY A 39 9.05 -27.31 3.38
N PHE A 40 9.64 -26.20 3.80
CA PHE A 40 9.31 -24.86 3.30
C PHE A 40 10.44 -24.21 2.51
N SER A 41 10.05 -23.35 1.58
CA SER A 41 10.88 -22.36 0.92
C SER A 41 10.42 -20.98 1.37
N MET A 42 11.36 -20.16 1.85
CA MET A 42 11.09 -18.78 2.23
C MET A 42 11.21 -17.87 1.02
N SER A 43 10.27 -16.93 0.90
CA SER A 43 10.27 -15.86 -0.09
C SER A 43 10.33 -14.53 0.65
N LEU A 44 11.27 -13.66 0.26
CA LEU A 44 11.43 -12.32 0.82
C LEU A 44 11.37 -11.30 -0.33
N ALA A 45 10.48 -10.32 -0.20
CA ALA A 45 10.38 -9.19 -1.12
C ALA A 45 10.33 -7.88 -0.34
N ARG A 46 10.86 -6.79 -0.90
CA ARG A 46 10.70 -5.46 -0.32
C ARG A 46 9.21 -5.07 -0.35
N GLY A 47 8.67 -4.66 0.80
CA GLY A 47 7.26 -4.34 0.94
C GLY A 47 6.97 -2.84 0.79
N PHE A 48 5.71 -2.54 0.47
CA PHE A 48 5.18 -1.17 0.48
C PHE A 48 4.73 -0.78 1.88
N HIS A 49 5.70 -0.49 2.74
CA HIS A 49 5.48 -0.08 4.11
C HIS A 49 6.50 0.98 4.51
N ALA A 50 6.13 1.92 5.35
CA ALA A 50 7.09 2.84 5.93
C ALA A 50 6.70 3.21 7.37
N PHE A 51 7.70 3.22 8.25
CA PHE A 51 7.57 3.67 9.63
C PHE A 51 8.27 5.02 9.80
N PHE A 52 7.58 5.96 10.44
CA PHE A 52 8.04 7.32 10.65
C PHE A 52 7.98 7.71 12.13
N LEU A 53 8.99 8.44 12.57
CA LEU A 53 8.90 9.33 13.72
C LEU A 53 8.38 10.69 13.24
N LEU A 54 7.23 11.11 13.76
CA LEU A 54 6.63 12.40 13.53
C LEU A 54 7.15 13.41 14.55
N LEU A 55 7.40 14.63 14.08
CA LEU A 55 7.70 15.80 14.90
C LEU A 55 6.68 16.89 14.56
N ASN A 56 6.22 17.62 15.56
CA ASN A 56 5.27 18.71 15.35
C ASN A 56 6.00 19.98 14.87
N ASN A 57 6.09 20.18 13.56
CA ASN A 57 6.90 21.23 12.94
C ASN A 57 6.37 22.65 13.17
N LYS A 58 5.22 22.81 13.83
CA LYS A 58 4.69 24.11 14.24
C LYS A 58 5.22 24.57 15.60
N SER A 59 5.85 23.67 16.36
CA SER A 59 6.19 23.91 17.76
C SER A 59 7.68 23.69 18.02
N ARG A 60 8.29 24.65 18.74
CA ARG A 60 9.66 24.55 19.24
C ARG A 60 9.88 23.26 20.05
N PRO A 61 11.01 22.53 19.85
CA PRO A 61 12.16 22.86 19.02
C PRO A 61 12.05 22.36 17.55
N TRP A 62 10.95 21.72 17.21
CA TRP A 62 10.78 21.01 15.94
C TRP A 62 10.38 21.93 14.78
N ASP A 63 10.14 23.20 15.02
CA ASP A 63 9.98 24.24 14.00
C ASP A 63 11.27 24.51 13.21
N ASP A 64 12.43 24.20 13.79
CA ASP A 64 13.74 24.36 13.15
C ASP A 64 14.20 23.10 12.39
N PRO A 65 14.39 23.14 11.05
CA PRO A 65 14.87 21.99 10.27
C PRO A 65 16.22 21.45 10.76
N GLU A 66 17.11 22.31 11.27
CA GLU A 66 18.41 21.88 11.76
C GLU A 66 18.29 21.03 13.03
N VAL A 67 17.30 21.31 13.88
CA VAL A 67 17.01 20.47 15.04
C VAL A 67 16.41 19.13 14.59
N ARG A 68 15.53 19.12 13.59
CA ARG A 68 14.97 17.88 13.02
C ARG A 68 16.05 17.00 12.39
N HIS A 69 17.02 17.59 11.70
CA HIS A 69 18.20 16.88 11.21
C HIS A 69 19.06 16.29 12.34
N ALA A 70 19.32 17.07 13.41
CA ALA A 70 20.05 16.55 14.56
C ALA A 70 19.32 15.36 15.23
N ALA A 71 17.98 15.41 15.31
CA ALA A 71 17.18 14.30 15.77
C ALA A 71 17.28 13.09 14.84
N ALA A 72 17.28 13.29 13.52
CA ALA A 72 17.41 12.20 12.54
C ALA A 72 18.78 11.51 12.57
N GLU A 73 19.85 12.30 12.81
CA GLU A 73 21.25 11.87 12.87
C GLU A 73 21.56 11.01 14.10
N VAL A 74 20.77 11.10 15.18
CA VAL A 74 20.98 10.27 16.39
C VAL A 74 20.25 8.93 16.37
N ILE A 75 19.36 8.72 15.39
CA ILE A 75 18.64 7.46 15.25
C ILE A 75 19.49 6.44 14.47
N ASP A 76 20.03 5.45 15.18
CA ASP A 76 20.74 4.31 14.56
C ASP A 76 19.74 3.28 14.02
N ARG A 77 19.21 3.57 12.83
CA ARG A 77 18.23 2.72 12.13
C ARG A 77 18.74 1.31 11.89
N ASN A 78 20.02 1.17 11.58
CA ASN A 78 20.66 -0.14 11.33
C ASN A 78 20.66 -0.97 12.61
N ASN A 79 21.05 -0.38 13.74
CA ASN A 79 21.03 -1.07 15.01
C ASN A 79 19.60 -1.44 15.42
N MET A 80 18.65 -0.51 15.34
CA MET A 80 17.24 -0.77 15.65
C MET A 80 16.66 -1.93 14.83
N VAL A 81 16.90 -1.93 13.52
CA VAL A 81 16.48 -3.01 12.62
C VAL A 81 17.11 -4.35 13.02
N ARG A 82 18.40 -4.36 13.34
CA ARG A 82 19.10 -5.57 13.77
C ARG A 82 18.57 -6.11 15.10
N THR A 83 18.36 -5.26 16.10
CA THR A 83 18.00 -5.69 17.46
C THR A 83 16.53 -6.06 17.60
N ILE A 84 15.62 -5.34 16.93
CA ILE A 84 14.17 -5.54 17.07
C ILE A 84 13.65 -6.52 16.01
N TYR A 85 14.10 -6.37 14.77
CA TYR A 85 13.55 -7.11 13.63
C TYR A 85 14.47 -8.22 13.12
N SER A 86 15.61 -8.46 13.78
CA SER A 86 16.61 -9.47 13.34
C SER A 86 17.05 -9.32 11.88
N GLY A 87 16.99 -8.10 11.34
CA GLY A 87 17.30 -7.82 9.92
C GLY A 87 16.16 -8.03 8.93
N TYR A 88 14.96 -8.43 9.37
CA TYR A 88 13.76 -8.60 8.51
C TYR A 88 13.03 -7.28 8.18
N CYS A 89 13.75 -6.17 8.23
CA CYS A 89 13.30 -4.86 7.78
C CYS A 89 14.47 -4.17 7.05
N GLU A 90 14.15 -3.23 6.18
CA GLU A 90 15.14 -2.40 5.49
C GLU A 90 15.16 -1.00 6.14
N PRO A 91 16.30 -0.52 6.66
CA PRO A 91 16.40 0.83 7.20
C PRO A 91 16.24 1.86 6.07
N ILE A 92 15.45 2.91 6.31
CA ILE A 92 15.15 3.92 5.28
C ILE A 92 15.41 5.33 5.80
N ASN A 93 15.75 6.21 4.86
CA ASN A 93 15.91 7.65 5.03
C ASN A 93 15.19 8.42 3.91
N SER A 94 14.08 7.88 3.41
CA SER A 94 13.22 8.51 2.41
C SER A 94 11.74 8.32 2.76
N TRP A 95 10.90 9.15 2.15
CA TRP A 95 9.44 9.16 2.31
C TRP A 95 8.73 8.20 1.36
N LEU A 96 9.46 7.56 0.45
CA LEU A 96 8.99 6.43 -0.34
C LEU A 96 9.80 5.17 0.01
N PRO A 97 9.15 4.00 0.09
CA PRO A 97 9.86 2.76 0.38
C PRO A 97 10.80 2.40 -0.80
N PRO A 98 11.94 1.71 -0.56
CA PRO A 98 12.92 1.38 -1.60
C PRO A 98 12.38 0.53 -2.76
N VAL A 99 11.27 -0.19 -2.55
CA VAL A 99 10.58 -0.95 -3.60
C VAL A 99 9.85 -0.07 -4.62
N SER A 100 9.49 1.17 -4.24
CA SER A 100 8.75 2.06 -5.13
C SER A 100 9.59 2.38 -6.37
N PRO A 101 9.03 2.28 -7.59
CA PRO A 101 9.70 2.71 -8.82
C PRO A 101 10.11 4.19 -8.82
N TRP A 102 9.53 4.98 -7.91
CA TRP A 102 9.75 6.42 -7.78
C TRP A 102 10.76 6.77 -6.68
N SER A 103 11.27 5.78 -5.94
CA SER A 103 12.21 5.99 -4.84
C SER A 103 13.59 6.38 -5.35
N LEU A 104 14.25 7.29 -4.65
CA LEU A 104 15.62 7.70 -4.99
C LEU A 104 16.64 6.64 -4.55
N PRO A 105 17.79 6.50 -5.27
CA PRO A 105 18.84 5.55 -4.92
C PRO A 105 19.38 5.73 -3.48
N GLU A 106 19.39 6.96 -2.97
CA GLU A 106 19.82 7.31 -1.62
C GLU A 106 18.79 6.97 -0.51
N SER A 107 17.66 6.35 -0.85
CA SER A 107 16.55 6.07 0.09
C SER A 107 16.93 5.21 1.29
N THR A 108 18.02 4.45 1.22
CA THR A 108 18.54 3.61 2.31
C THR A 108 19.89 4.10 2.85
N LYS A 109 20.35 5.28 2.43
CA LYS A 109 21.62 5.83 2.88
C LYS A 109 21.59 6.04 4.40
N ASN A 110 22.55 5.45 5.10
CA ASN A 110 22.71 5.66 6.54
C ASN A 110 23.15 7.11 6.81
N ILE A 111 22.40 7.80 7.68
CA ILE A 111 22.70 9.17 8.14
C ILE A 111 23.01 9.24 9.64
N TYR A 112 23.15 8.09 10.31
CA TYR A 112 23.49 8.06 11.72
C TYR A 112 24.88 8.64 11.97
N ASP A 113 24.92 9.77 12.66
CA ASP A 113 26.13 10.45 13.12
C ASP A 113 25.80 11.32 14.35
N LYS A 114 25.90 10.71 15.52
CA LYS A 114 25.65 11.37 16.80
C LYS A 114 26.60 12.55 17.07
N ALA A 115 27.82 12.53 16.53
CA ALA A 115 28.76 13.63 16.71
C ALA A 115 28.33 14.85 15.89
N SER A 116 27.91 14.63 14.64
CA SER A 116 27.34 15.67 13.79
C SER A 116 26.07 16.28 14.39
N ALA A 117 25.20 15.46 14.99
CA ALA A 117 24.00 15.98 15.67
C ALA A 117 24.33 16.98 16.78
N LYS A 118 25.29 16.66 17.66
CA LYS A 118 25.73 17.58 18.73
C LYS A 118 26.37 18.85 18.17
N LYS A 119 27.16 18.73 17.10
CA LYS A 119 27.76 19.88 16.41
C LYS A 119 26.69 20.78 15.81
N ARG A 120 25.67 20.20 15.17
CA ARG A 120 24.53 20.90 14.57
C ARG A 120 23.74 21.67 15.62
N LEU A 121 23.38 21.03 16.73
CA LEU A 121 22.71 21.68 17.87
C LEU A 121 23.54 22.83 18.44
N SER A 122 24.85 22.61 18.62
CA SER A 122 25.77 23.65 19.11
C SER A 122 25.84 24.86 18.15
N ALA A 123 25.90 24.62 16.84
CA ALA A 123 25.90 25.67 15.82
C ALA A 123 24.61 26.50 15.82
N LYS A 124 23.49 25.91 16.25
CA LYS A 124 22.21 26.60 16.49
C LYS A 124 22.13 27.29 17.84
N GLY A 125 23.19 27.26 18.65
CA GLY A 125 23.28 27.93 19.94
C GLY A 125 22.75 27.12 21.12
N TYR A 126 22.36 25.86 20.92
CA TYR A 126 21.98 24.99 22.02
C TYR A 126 23.19 24.69 22.92
N LYS A 127 22.92 24.57 24.21
CA LYS A 127 23.89 24.17 25.23
C LYS A 127 23.35 22.98 26.02
N TRP A 128 24.19 22.40 26.87
CA TRP A 128 23.78 21.33 27.77
C TRP A 128 23.84 21.81 29.22
N SER A 129 22.84 21.44 30.01
CA SER A 129 22.87 21.56 31.45
C SER A 129 23.92 20.62 32.05
N ILE A 130 24.24 20.81 33.33
CA ILE A 130 25.11 19.90 34.07
C ILE A 130 24.58 18.45 34.10
N THR A 131 23.27 18.27 33.99
CA THR A 131 22.62 16.96 33.93
C THR A 131 22.50 16.41 32.51
N GLY A 132 23.06 17.09 31.51
CA GLY A 132 23.06 16.66 30.11
C GLY A 132 21.78 16.96 29.34
N GLY A 133 20.84 17.73 29.90
CA GLY A 133 19.63 18.18 29.19
C GLY A 133 19.91 19.40 28.31
N LEU A 134 19.23 19.53 27.19
CA LEU A 134 19.40 20.67 26.29
C LEU A 134 18.87 21.97 26.91
N ILE A 135 19.59 23.05 26.63
CA ILE A 135 19.23 24.43 26.93
C ILE A 135 19.15 25.15 25.59
N TYR A 136 18.05 25.86 25.40
CA TYR A 136 17.82 26.70 24.24
C TYR A 136 18.83 27.85 24.11
N PRO A 137 18.97 28.45 22.91
CA PRO A 137 19.84 29.62 22.72
C PRO A 137 19.51 30.82 23.62
N ASP A 138 18.25 30.94 24.05
CA ASP A 138 17.78 31.98 24.99
C ASP A 138 18.09 31.67 26.47
N GLY A 139 18.73 30.54 26.77
CA GLY A 139 19.09 30.12 28.12
C GLY A 139 18.01 29.33 28.87
N THR A 140 16.82 29.14 28.29
CA THR A 140 15.76 28.34 28.92
C THR A 140 16.00 26.83 28.71
N PRO A 141 15.78 25.97 29.73
CA PRO A 141 15.85 24.53 29.53
C PRO A 141 14.80 24.04 28.53
N VAL A 142 15.17 23.07 27.67
CA VAL A 142 14.20 22.36 26.85
C VAL A 142 13.26 21.58 27.76
N GLY A 143 11.95 21.81 27.64
CA GLY A 143 10.93 21.15 28.46
C GLY A 143 10.74 19.69 28.09
N LYS A 144 10.19 18.90 29.02
CA LYS A 144 9.87 17.48 28.79
C LYS A 144 8.94 17.32 27.58
N MET A 145 9.23 16.32 26.74
CA MET A 145 8.45 16.00 25.55
C MET A 145 7.93 14.57 25.63
N LYS A 146 6.70 14.37 25.17
CA LYS A 146 6.08 13.05 25.09
C LYS A 146 6.22 12.48 23.68
N LEU A 147 6.68 11.24 23.60
CA LEU A 147 6.67 10.43 22.39
C LEU A 147 5.46 9.50 22.45
N LEU A 148 4.43 9.84 21.69
CA LEU A 148 3.20 9.05 21.63
C LEU A 148 3.45 7.73 20.89
N THR A 149 3.02 6.62 21.47
CA THR A 149 3.14 5.27 20.89
C THR A 149 1.91 4.43 21.24
N PRO A 150 1.50 3.46 20.39
CA PRO A 150 0.50 2.49 20.79
C PRO A 150 0.95 1.64 21.99
N LEU A 151 -0.02 1.08 22.71
CA LEU A 151 0.24 0.16 23.82
C LEU A 151 1.01 -1.10 23.37
N ALA A 152 1.99 -1.53 24.16
CA ALA A 152 2.82 -2.71 23.87
C ALA A 152 2.02 -4.01 23.67
N ARG A 153 0.87 -4.15 24.35
CA ARG A 153 -0.02 -5.32 24.14
C ARG A 153 -0.65 -5.39 22.75
N VAL A 154 -0.72 -4.26 22.04
CA VAL A 154 -1.27 -4.15 20.68
C VAL A 154 -0.14 -4.21 19.66
N ALA A 155 0.96 -3.48 19.91
CA ALA A 155 2.09 -3.37 18.99
C ALA A 155 3.42 -3.41 19.78
N PRO A 156 3.89 -4.60 20.20
CA PRO A 156 5.05 -4.73 21.08
C PRO A 156 6.33 -4.20 20.44
N THR A 157 6.58 -4.52 19.17
CA THR A 157 7.76 -4.06 18.42
C THR A 157 7.76 -2.54 18.24
N THR A 158 6.60 -1.91 18.04
CA THR A 158 6.47 -0.44 17.94
C THR A 158 6.75 0.23 19.28
N ALA A 159 6.28 -0.34 20.40
CA ALA A 159 6.56 0.19 21.73
C ALA A 159 8.05 0.11 22.07
N GLU A 160 8.70 -1.02 21.79
CA GLU A 160 10.15 -1.18 21.97
C GLU A 160 10.95 -0.21 21.09
N LEU A 161 10.55 -0.04 19.83
CA LEU A 161 11.19 0.92 18.92
C LEU A 161 11.04 2.36 19.43
N ALA A 162 9.88 2.73 19.98
CA ALA A 162 9.67 4.05 20.56
C ALA A 162 10.60 4.32 21.76
N GLU A 163 10.86 3.33 22.62
CA GLU A 163 11.84 3.46 23.70
C GLU A 163 13.26 3.66 23.16
N GLN A 164 13.69 2.87 22.16
CA GLN A 164 15.01 3.06 21.55
C GLN A 164 15.17 4.44 20.87
N ILE A 165 14.10 4.96 20.25
CA ILE A 165 14.06 6.32 19.69
C ILE A 165 14.19 7.35 20.82
N ALA A 166 13.43 7.20 21.90
CA ALA A 166 13.50 8.11 23.04
C ALA A 166 14.89 8.11 23.67
N ASP A 167 15.52 6.94 23.86
CA ASP A 167 16.91 6.81 24.31
C ASP A 167 17.90 7.50 23.39
N SER A 168 17.75 7.33 22.08
CA SER A 168 18.61 7.98 21.08
C SER A 168 18.56 9.51 21.21
N LEU A 169 17.36 10.07 21.34
CA LEU A 169 17.13 11.51 21.54
C LEU A 169 17.65 12.00 22.90
N ARG A 170 17.38 11.26 23.98
CA ARG A 170 17.93 11.54 25.32
C ARG A 170 19.45 11.57 25.32
N SER A 171 20.09 10.74 24.49
CA SER A 171 21.54 10.62 24.41
C SER A 171 22.27 11.87 23.87
N VAL A 172 21.51 12.83 23.29
CA VAL A 172 21.98 14.17 22.93
C VAL A 172 21.26 15.29 23.69
N GLY A 173 20.49 14.94 24.72
CA GLY A 173 19.94 15.86 25.72
C GLY A 173 18.50 16.30 25.49
N PHE A 174 17.78 15.76 24.50
CA PHE A 174 16.34 15.99 24.41
C PHE A 174 15.61 15.21 25.52
N PRO A 175 14.84 15.88 26.41
CA PRO A 175 14.17 15.22 27.54
C PRO A 175 12.87 14.53 27.08
N VAL A 176 13.02 13.42 26.36
CA VAL A 176 11.89 12.64 25.81
C VAL A 176 11.48 11.54 26.78
N GLU A 177 10.18 11.38 27.00
CA GLU A 177 9.55 10.27 27.71
C GLU A 177 8.48 9.62 26.81
N VAL A 178 8.45 8.29 26.75
CA VAL A 178 7.43 7.56 25.98
C VAL A 178 6.08 7.63 26.71
N GLU A 179 5.00 7.81 25.94
CA GLU A 179 3.63 7.80 26.44
C GLU A 179 2.79 6.78 25.66
N PRO A 180 2.68 5.54 26.17
CA PRO A 180 1.84 4.52 25.55
C PRO A 180 0.35 4.84 25.71
N MET A 181 -0.43 4.72 24.65
CA MET A 181 -1.88 4.95 24.69
C MET A 181 -2.66 4.14 23.64
N ASP A 182 -3.99 4.18 23.74
CA ASP A 182 -4.86 3.61 22.73
C ASP A 182 -4.61 4.25 21.34
N PHE A 183 -4.65 3.44 20.29
CA PHE A 183 -4.31 3.90 18.94
C PHE A 183 -5.29 4.97 18.43
N SER A 184 -6.60 4.82 18.70
CA SER A 184 -7.59 5.81 18.27
C SER A 184 -7.41 7.15 19.00
N ALA A 185 -7.07 7.08 20.29
CA ALA A 185 -6.73 8.27 21.07
C ALA A 185 -5.45 8.96 20.56
N MET A 186 -4.44 8.17 20.19
CA MET A 186 -3.21 8.67 19.57
C MET A 186 -3.50 9.39 18.25
N ILE A 187 -4.28 8.78 17.35
CA ILE A 187 -4.69 9.41 16.08
C ILE A 187 -5.42 10.73 16.34
N GLY A 188 -6.33 10.78 17.32
CA GLY A 188 -7.01 12.02 17.69
C GLY A 188 -6.06 13.13 18.16
N LYS A 189 -5.01 12.80 18.91
CA LYS A 189 -3.97 13.78 19.32
C LYS A 189 -3.09 14.22 18.15
N LEU A 190 -2.70 13.32 17.26
CA LEU A 190 -1.93 13.63 16.06
C LEU A 190 -2.72 14.54 15.11
N ASP A 191 -4.02 14.31 14.95
CA ASP A 191 -4.91 15.15 14.14
C ASP A 191 -5.03 16.57 14.70
N ARG A 192 -5.29 16.70 16.02
CA ARG A 192 -5.39 18.01 16.70
C ARG A 192 -4.05 18.69 16.97
N LYS A 193 -2.93 18.10 16.54
CA LYS A 193 -1.56 18.58 16.78
C LYS A 193 -1.20 18.73 18.26
N GLU A 194 -1.85 17.96 19.13
CA GLU A 194 -1.63 17.91 20.59
C GLU A 194 -0.50 16.95 20.95
N TYR A 195 0.64 17.10 20.29
CA TYR A 195 1.80 16.22 20.48
C TYR A 195 3.11 16.96 20.19
N SER A 196 4.20 16.45 20.74
CA SER A 196 5.56 16.87 20.40
C SER A 196 6.18 15.88 19.42
N LEU A 197 6.15 14.59 19.79
CA LEU A 197 6.62 13.49 18.97
C LEU A 197 5.57 12.37 18.94
N GLY A 198 5.54 11.61 17.85
CA GLY A 198 4.69 10.42 17.73
C GLY A 198 5.25 9.43 16.73
N VAL A 199 4.92 8.15 16.87
CA VAL A 199 5.28 7.14 15.86
C VAL A 199 4.07 6.71 15.06
N ILE A 200 4.27 6.51 13.75
CA ILE A 200 3.23 5.97 12.87
C ILE A 200 3.82 5.13 11.76
N ALA A 201 3.07 4.11 11.36
CA ALA A 201 3.40 3.26 10.23
C ALA A 201 2.28 3.31 9.20
N TRP A 202 2.64 3.22 7.93
CA TRP A 202 1.69 3.25 6.82
C TRP A 202 1.95 2.09 5.86
N GLY A 203 0.87 1.47 5.39
CA GLY A 203 0.89 0.77 4.11
C GLY A 203 1.00 1.82 3.01
N MET A 204 2.04 1.72 2.19
CA MET A 204 2.35 2.71 1.16
C MET A 204 1.76 2.28 -0.19
N GLY A 205 1.53 3.24 -1.08
CA GLY A 205 1.18 2.96 -2.46
C GLY A 205 2.41 2.71 -3.33
N LYS A 206 2.19 2.10 -4.50
CA LYS A 206 3.20 2.08 -5.58
C LYS A 206 3.60 3.49 -5.99
N ASN A 207 2.58 4.33 -6.16
CA ASN A 207 2.70 5.68 -6.64
C ASN A 207 3.15 6.64 -5.52
N PRO A 208 3.74 7.79 -5.87
CA PRO A 208 4.28 8.74 -4.90
C PRO A 208 3.22 9.71 -4.36
N ASP A 209 1.93 9.34 -4.36
CA ASP A 209 0.82 10.21 -3.94
C ASP A 209 0.90 10.60 -2.45
N SER A 210 1.48 9.71 -1.64
CA SER A 210 1.79 9.98 -0.23
C SER A 210 2.65 11.22 -0.02
N LEU A 211 3.51 11.60 -0.97
CA LEU A 211 4.32 12.82 -0.88
C LEU A 211 3.44 14.07 -0.81
N TYR A 212 2.38 14.13 -1.63
CA TYR A 212 1.40 15.22 -1.57
C TYR A 212 0.55 15.10 -0.30
N SER A 213 -0.05 13.92 -0.08
CA SER A 213 -1.01 13.70 1.00
C SER A 213 -0.42 14.01 2.37
N PHE A 214 0.84 13.64 2.62
CA PHE A 214 1.46 13.76 3.94
C PHE A 214 2.15 15.11 4.17
N TYR A 215 2.47 15.89 3.13
CA TYR A 215 3.36 17.05 3.28
C TYR A 215 2.93 18.33 2.57
N HIS A 216 1.87 18.32 1.75
CA HIS A 216 1.33 19.57 1.20
C HIS A 216 0.57 20.34 2.30
N SER A 217 0.73 21.66 2.39
CA SER A 217 0.14 22.49 3.45
C SER A 217 -1.39 22.42 3.46
N SER A 218 -2.04 22.25 2.31
CA SER A 218 -3.51 22.09 2.25
C SER A 218 -4.03 20.81 2.91
N MET A 219 -3.14 19.85 3.21
CA MET A 219 -3.48 18.62 3.91
C MET A 219 -3.35 18.78 5.43
N ASP A 220 -2.95 19.97 5.92
CA ASP A 220 -2.96 20.34 7.34
C ASP A 220 -4.34 20.93 7.71
N MET A 221 -5.33 20.05 7.72
CA MET A 221 -6.72 20.33 8.06
C MET A 221 -7.26 19.22 8.96
N ALA A 222 -8.42 19.42 9.60
CA ALA A 222 -9.03 18.39 10.43
C ALA A 222 -9.30 17.11 9.62
N GLY A 223 -8.78 15.96 10.10
CA GLY A 223 -8.80 14.67 9.40
C GLY A 223 -7.80 14.56 8.25
N GLY A 224 -6.94 15.56 8.05
CA GLY A 224 -5.94 15.60 6.98
C GLY A 224 -4.66 14.83 7.30
N TYR A 225 -3.95 14.40 6.26
CA TYR A 225 -2.78 13.53 6.40
C TYR A 225 -1.44 14.26 6.64
N ASN A 226 -1.40 15.60 6.58
CA ASN A 226 -0.21 16.35 7.01
C ASN A 226 -0.12 16.38 8.53
N MET A 227 0.27 15.25 9.10
CA MET A 227 0.33 15.07 10.55
C MET A 227 1.41 15.94 11.18
N THR A 228 2.49 16.27 10.46
CA THR A 228 3.63 17.05 10.95
C THR A 228 3.38 18.56 10.96
N SER A 229 2.32 19.05 10.31
CA SER A 229 2.05 20.47 10.07
C SER A 229 3.23 21.18 9.39
N ILE A 230 3.88 20.52 8.42
CA ILE A 230 4.90 21.19 7.61
C ILE A 230 4.22 22.14 6.64
N HIS A 231 4.70 23.38 6.56
CA HIS A 231 4.27 24.38 5.59
C HIS A 231 5.52 24.97 4.93
N ASP A 232 5.71 24.70 3.64
CA ASP A 232 6.82 25.25 2.86
C ASP A 232 6.34 25.55 1.42
N PRO A 233 6.40 26.82 0.97
CA PRO A 233 5.87 27.19 -0.35
C PRO A 233 6.56 26.48 -1.53
N ALA A 234 7.87 26.20 -1.43
CA ALA A 234 8.60 25.52 -2.50
C ALA A 234 8.23 24.04 -2.58
N LEU A 235 8.00 23.40 -1.43
CA LEU A 235 7.47 22.05 -1.33
C LEU A 235 6.03 21.99 -1.87
N ASP A 236 5.16 22.92 -1.49
CA ASP A 236 3.77 22.96 -1.97
C ASP A 236 3.70 23.09 -3.50
N GLU A 237 4.48 24.01 -4.07
CA GLU A 237 4.53 24.22 -5.52
C GLU A 237 4.93 22.93 -6.25
N ILE A 238 5.95 22.21 -5.77
CA ILE A 238 6.39 20.99 -6.44
C ILE A 238 5.44 19.81 -6.23
N LEU A 239 4.78 19.73 -5.07
CA LEU A 239 3.80 18.70 -4.79
C LEU A 239 2.52 18.91 -5.62
N LEU A 240 2.13 20.16 -5.91
CA LEU A 240 1.07 20.46 -6.88
C LEU A 240 1.46 20.06 -8.30
N LYS A 241 2.70 20.35 -8.72
CA LYS A 241 3.23 19.88 -10.01
C LYS A 241 3.22 18.36 -10.11
N LEU A 242 3.59 17.65 -9.04
CA LEU A 242 3.48 16.20 -8.99
C LEU A 242 2.04 15.74 -9.15
N LYS A 243 1.10 16.32 -8.39
CA LYS A 243 -0.31 15.94 -8.40
C LYS A 243 -1.00 16.18 -9.74
N TYR A 244 -0.64 17.25 -10.45
CA TYR A 244 -1.25 17.68 -11.71
C TYR A 244 -0.33 17.54 -12.92
N ALA A 245 0.71 16.71 -12.82
CA ALA A 245 1.66 16.45 -13.91
C ALA A 245 0.92 16.03 -15.18
N LYS A 246 1.33 16.55 -16.34
CA LYS A 246 0.69 16.26 -17.64
C LYS A 246 1.02 14.87 -18.16
N ASP A 247 2.22 14.40 -17.85
CA ASP A 247 2.76 13.13 -18.28
C ASP A 247 3.70 12.52 -17.22
N ARG A 248 4.16 11.31 -17.50
CA ARG A 248 5.07 10.57 -16.62
C ARG A 248 6.40 11.31 -16.39
N THR A 249 6.93 11.98 -17.40
CA THR A 249 8.23 12.67 -17.31
C THR A 249 8.14 13.83 -16.32
N GLU A 250 7.08 14.63 -16.41
CA GLU A 250 6.82 15.71 -15.46
C GLU A 250 6.59 15.16 -14.04
N ALA A 251 5.85 14.07 -13.91
CA ALA A 251 5.62 13.40 -12.63
C ALA A 251 6.92 12.90 -11.99
N GLU A 252 7.82 12.29 -12.78
CA GLU A 252 9.11 11.77 -12.30
C GLU A 252 10.03 12.92 -11.83
N ALA A 253 10.09 14.00 -12.61
CA ALA A 253 10.86 15.19 -12.26
C ALA A 253 10.34 15.84 -10.96
N ALA A 254 9.01 15.98 -10.82
CA ALA A 254 8.39 16.55 -9.64
C ALA A 254 8.58 15.66 -8.40
N SER A 255 8.41 14.34 -8.53
CA SER A 255 8.63 13.37 -7.45
C SER A 255 10.08 13.39 -6.96
N LYS A 256 11.05 13.45 -7.87
CA LYS A 256 12.47 13.56 -7.50
C LYS A 256 12.77 14.85 -6.76
N LYS A 257 12.21 15.99 -7.21
CA LYS A 257 12.44 17.29 -6.58
C LYS A 257 11.75 17.39 -5.22
N SER A 258 10.54 16.85 -5.05
CA SER A 258 9.86 16.84 -3.75
C SER A 258 10.60 15.98 -2.72
N GLN A 259 11.07 14.79 -3.09
CA GLN A 259 11.89 13.94 -2.19
C GLN A 259 13.18 14.63 -1.73
N LYS A 260 13.83 15.42 -2.59
CA LYS A 260 15.00 16.22 -2.21
C LYS A 260 14.65 17.34 -1.23
N LEU A 261 13.57 18.09 -1.49
CA LEU A 261 13.10 19.12 -0.56
C LEU A 261 12.69 18.51 0.79
N LEU A 262 12.03 17.36 0.80
CA LEU A 262 11.73 16.65 2.05
C LEU A 262 13.02 16.25 2.78
N SER A 263 14.06 15.83 2.05
CA SER A 263 15.36 15.51 2.64
C SER A 263 16.02 16.74 3.28
N GLU A 264 15.86 17.92 2.69
CA GLU A 264 16.35 19.19 3.24
C GLU A 264 15.52 19.66 4.45
N LEU A 265 14.20 19.50 4.39
CA LEU A 265 13.28 19.97 5.42
C LEU A 265 13.16 19.00 6.61
N MET A 266 13.38 17.70 6.40
CA MET A 266 13.20 16.61 7.37
C MET A 266 11.89 16.74 8.17
N PRO A 267 10.70 16.79 7.53
CA PRO A 267 9.46 17.07 8.25
C PRO A 267 9.01 15.93 9.16
N SER A 268 9.42 14.71 8.84
CA SER A 268 9.33 13.51 9.66
C SER A 268 10.65 12.74 9.49
N ILE A 269 10.91 11.78 10.36
CA ILE A 269 12.12 10.96 10.32
C ILE A 269 11.73 9.54 9.89
N PRO A 270 12.01 9.13 8.64
CA PRO A 270 11.82 7.75 8.20
C PRO A 270 12.75 6.81 8.99
N ILE A 271 12.27 5.62 9.34
CA ILE A 271 13.03 4.65 10.16
C ILE A 271 13.30 3.36 9.39
N TYR A 272 12.24 2.64 8.99
CA TYR A 272 12.37 1.38 8.25
C TYR A 272 11.17 1.11 7.32
N SER A 273 11.41 0.29 6.30
CA SER A 273 10.41 -0.42 5.50
C SER A 273 10.43 -1.91 5.87
N ARG A 274 9.28 -2.59 5.77
CA ARG A 274 9.17 -4.03 6.04
C ARG A 274 9.41 -4.82 4.76
N PHE A 275 10.03 -5.99 4.88
CA PHE A 275 9.93 -7.01 3.85
C PHE A 275 8.56 -7.70 3.94
N SER A 276 7.98 -8.04 2.80
CA SER A 276 6.90 -9.02 2.69
C SER A 276 7.54 -10.41 2.66
N ILE A 277 7.20 -11.23 3.65
CA ILE A 277 7.82 -12.53 3.87
C ILE A 277 6.74 -13.60 3.84
N SER A 278 6.96 -14.62 3.02
CA SER A 278 6.01 -15.72 2.84
C SER A 278 6.76 -17.06 2.89
N ALA A 279 6.15 -18.07 3.50
CA ALA A 279 6.65 -19.44 3.50
C ALA A 279 5.78 -20.29 2.56
N VAL A 280 6.42 -21.02 1.65
CA VAL A 280 5.74 -21.86 0.68
C VAL A 280 6.19 -23.31 0.80
N SER A 281 5.21 -24.21 0.94
CA SER A 281 5.42 -25.65 0.98
C SER A 281 6.14 -26.12 -0.29
N LYS A 282 7.25 -26.85 -0.12
CA LYS A 282 8.00 -27.48 -1.22
C LYS A 282 7.24 -28.60 -1.92
N LYS A 283 6.01 -28.91 -1.49
CA LYS A 283 5.07 -29.74 -2.26
C LYS A 283 4.63 -29.05 -3.54
N TRP A 284 4.86 -27.74 -3.70
CA TRP A 284 4.55 -26.96 -4.89
C TRP A 284 5.81 -26.53 -5.64
N LYS A 285 5.80 -26.69 -6.96
CA LYS A 285 6.78 -26.14 -7.90
C LYS A 285 6.16 -25.00 -8.71
N ASN A 286 6.96 -24.29 -9.50
CA ASN A 286 6.54 -23.13 -10.31
C ASN A 286 5.97 -21.96 -9.45
N VAL A 287 6.52 -21.79 -8.26
CA VAL A 287 6.20 -20.67 -7.36
C VAL A 287 6.95 -19.43 -7.84
N PHE A 288 6.25 -18.31 -7.99
CA PHE A 288 6.83 -17.07 -8.46
C PHE A 288 7.15 -16.14 -7.28
N SER A 289 8.40 -15.69 -7.19
CA SER A 289 8.82 -14.64 -6.26
C SER A 289 10.11 -13.96 -6.74
N ASN A 290 10.35 -12.74 -6.31
CA ASN A 290 11.57 -11.96 -6.55
C ASN A 290 11.74 -10.89 -5.45
N GLU A 291 12.73 -9.98 -5.57
CA GLU A 291 12.95 -8.97 -4.53
C GLU A 291 11.83 -7.92 -4.39
N LYS A 292 10.81 -7.92 -5.26
CA LYS A 292 9.68 -6.99 -5.29
C LYS A 292 8.31 -7.64 -5.07
N MET A 293 8.23 -8.97 -5.18
CA MET A 293 6.98 -9.72 -5.04
C MET A 293 7.22 -11.02 -4.27
N ALA A 294 6.59 -11.11 -3.10
CA ALA A 294 6.59 -12.32 -2.28
C ALA A 294 5.72 -13.40 -2.93
N ALA A 295 5.91 -14.66 -2.53
CA ALA A 295 5.32 -15.81 -3.21
C ALA A 295 3.78 -15.93 -3.15
N ASP A 296 3.13 -15.19 -2.26
CA ASP A 296 1.68 -15.09 -2.09
C ASP A 296 1.04 -14.10 -3.08
N ASN A 297 1.27 -14.35 -4.37
CA ASN A 297 0.81 -13.51 -5.47
C ASN A 297 0.00 -14.30 -6.51
N MET A 298 -0.74 -13.58 -7.35
CA MET A 298 -1.58 -14.17 -8.40
C MET A 298 -0.78 -15.04 -9.40
N TRP A 299 0.47 -14.68 -9.72
CA TRP A 299 1.30 -15.46 -10.65
C TRP A 299 1.65 -16.83 -10.10
N THR A 300 1.97 -16.92 -8.80
CA THR A 300 2.10 -18.22 -8.12
C THR A 300 0.80 -19.02 -8.22
N LEU A 301 -0.35 -18.41 -7.92
CA LEU A 301 -1.63 -19.12 -7.99
C LEU A 301 -1.97 -19.63 -9.41
N LEU A 302 -1.48 -18.96 -10.45
CA LEU A 302 -1.67 -19.36 -11.85
C LEU A 302 -0.73 -20.48 -12.31
N MET A 303 0.48 -20.54 -11.76
CA MET A 303 1.55 -21.40 -12.27
C MET A 303 1.86 -22.59 -11.36
N ALA A 304 1.54 -22.51 -10.07
CA ALA A 304 1.93 -23.51 -9.10
C ALA A 304 1.31 -24.88 -9.40
N GLU A 305 2.14 -25.91 -9.34
CA GLU A 305 1.73 -27.30 -9.56
C GLU A 305 2.22 -28.19 -8.41
N PRO A 306 1.46 -29.22 -8.01
CA PRO A 306 1.95 -30.24 -7.09
C PRO A 306 3.17 -30.96 -7.67
N THR A 307 4.21 -31.12 -6.85
CA THR A 307 5.46 -31.80 -7.22
C THR A 307 5.29 -33.29 -7.52
N ASP A 308 4.30 -33.95 -6.91
CA ASP A 308 3.97 -35.35 -7.15
C ASP A 308 2.98 -35.56 -8.32
N GLY A 309 2.55 -34.48 -8.98
CA GLY A 309 1.60 -34.51 -10.09
C GLY A 309 0.16 -34.87 -9.70
N LYS A 310 -0.14 -35.05 -8.40
CA LYS A 310 -1.50 -35.34 -7.93
C LYS A 310 -2.24 -34.02 -7.69
N GLU A 311 -3.29 -33.81 -8.48
CA GLU A 311 -4.16 -32.64 -8.36
C GLU A 311 -4.75 -32.53 -6.96
N ARG A 312 -4.63 -31.34 -6.37
CA ARG A 312 -5.11 -30.99 -5.03
C ARG A 312 -5.30 -29.49 -4.94
N SER A 313 -6.06 -29.04 -3.94
CA SER A 313 -6.18 -27.61 -3.64
C SER A 313 -4.87 -27.05 -3.09
N LEU A 314 -4.55 -25.81 -3.46
CA LEU A 314 -3.51 -25.01 -2.84
C LEU A 314 -4.11 -24.21 -1.68
N ASN A 315 -3.63 -24.47 -0.46
CA ASN A 315 -4.15 -23.82 0.73
C ASN A 315 -3.29 -22.61 1.12
N MET A 316 -3.77 -21.40 0.81
CA MET A 316 -3.16 -20.15 1.27
C MET A 316 -3.94 -19.58 2.45
N VAL A 317 -3.24 -18.97 3.40
CA VAL A 317 -3.84 -18.30 4.56
C VAL A 317 -4.67 -17.08 4.18
N LEU A 318 -5.74 -16.85 4.94
CA LEU A 318 -6.51 -15.61 5.00
C LEU A 318 -6.58 -15.18 6.46
N ALA A 319 -5.83 -14.14 6.83
CA ALA A 319 -5.57 -13.80 8.24
C ALA A 319 -6.75 -13.11 8.95
N GLU A 320 -7.80 -12.72 8.22
CA GLU A 320 -9.07 -12.27 8.79
C GLU A 320 -10.19 -12.71 7.87
N GLU A 321 -11.35 -13.03 8.46
CA GLU A 321 -12.53 -13.32 7.68
C GLU A 321 -12.98 -12.10 6.85
N PRO A 322 -13.31 -12.27 5.55
CA PRO A 322 -13.86 -11.19 4.76
C PRO A 322 -15.17 -10.68 5.38
N ARG A 323 -15.20 -9.41 5.79
CA ARG A 323 -16.42 -8.80 6.37
C ARG A 323 -17.63 -8.89 5.45
N ASN A 324 -17.39 -8.81 4.15
CA ASN A 324 -18.33 -9.08 3.07
C ASN A 324 -17.54 -9.28 1.75
N LEU A 325 -18.21 -9.81 0.74
CA LEU A 325 -17.71 -9.91 -0.64
C LEU A 325 -18.49 -9.02 -1.61
N ASN A 326 -19.13 -7.94 -1.12
CA ASN A 326 -19.74 -6.94 -1.99
C ASN A 326 -18.68 -5.90 -2.40
N PRO A 327 -18.28 -5.85 -3.69
CA PRO A 327 -17.20 -4.99 -4.15
C PRO A 327 -17.45 -3.49 -3.99
N PHE A 328 -18.70 -3.06 -3.77
CA PHE A 328 -19.05 -1.64 -3.60
C PHE A 328 -18.95 -1.16 -2.14
N VAL A 329 -18.94 -2.07 -1.16
CA VAL A 329 -18.82 -1.73 0.28
C VAL A 329 -17.60 -2.36 0.95
N ALA A 330 -16.94 -3.32 0.29
CA ALA A 330 -15.74 -3.97 0.79
C ALA A 330 -14.57 -2.98 0.98
N SER A 331 -14.21 -2.72 2.23
CA SER A 331 -13.09 -1.84 2.60
C SER A 331 -11.84 -2.61 3.05
N SER A 332 -11.99 -3.84 3.57
CA SER A 332 -10.87 -4.62 4.12
C SER A 332 -9.91 -5.14 3.04
N ALA A 333 -8.62 -5.25 3.35
CA ALA A 333 -7.63 -5.87 2.47
C ALA A 333 -7.96 -7.35 2.19
N TYR A 334 -8.49 -8.07 3.19
CA TYR A 334 -8.83 -9.49 3.11
C TYR A 334 -10.01 -9.78 2.16
N SER A 335 -11.04 -8.91 2.15
CA SER A 335 -12.08 -8.95 1.13
C SER A 335 -11.49 -8.80 -0.28
N TRP A 336 -10.49 -7.92 -0.45
CA TRP A 336 -9.86 -7.67 -1.75
C TRP A 336 -8.82 -8.72 -2.16
N GLN A 337 -8.28 -9.48 -1.23
CA GLN A 337 -7.50 -10.68 -1.55
C GLN A 337 -8.36 -11.71 -2.30
N VAL A 338 -9.66 -11.80 -1.97
CA VAL A 338 -10.63 -12.64 -2.70
C VAL A 338 -11.15 -11.94 -3.96
N LEU A 339 -11.67 -10.71 -3.83
CA LEU A 339 -12.29 -9.98 -4.95
C LEU A 339 -11.32 -9.67 -6.08
N GLY A 340 -10.04 -9.42 -5.77
CA GLY A 340 -8.98 -9.17 -6.76
C GLY A 340 -8.63 -10.40 -7.62
N LEU A 341 -9.02 -11.60 -7.19
CA LEU A 341 -8.89 -12.82 -8.01
C LEU A 341 -10.09 -13.02 -8.95
N ILE A 342 -11.20 -12.33 -8.68
CA ILE A 342 -12.47 -12.42 -9.44
C ILE A 342 -12.56 -11.29 -10.47
N TYR A 343 -12.23 -10.06 -10.07
CA TYR A 343 -12.38 -8.87 -10.90
C TYR A 343 -11.02 -8.34 -11.37
N GLU A 344 -10.92 -8.03 -12.65
CA GLU A 344 -9.73 -7.38 -13.21
C GLU A 344 -9.99 -5.94 -13.59
N SER A 345 -8.88 -5.21 -13.73
CA SER A 345 -8.80 -3.83 -14.15
C SER A 345 -8.27 -3.70 -15.58
N LEU A 346 -8.33 -2.49 -16.15
CA LEU A 346 -7.84 -2.21 -17.51
C LEU A 346 -6.32 -2.42 -17.63
N ILE A 347 -5.59 -1.98 -16.61
CA ILE A 347 -4.13 -2.16 -16.48
C ILE A 347 -3.83 -3.06 -15.28
N GLY A 348 -2.73 -3.81 -15.35
CA GLY A 348 -2.18 -4.60 -14.26
C GLY A 348 -0.82 -4.04 -13.83
N THR A 349 -0.12 -4.77 -12.96
CA THR A 349 1.22 -4.40 -12.48
C THR A 349 2.24 -5.45 -12.90
N ASP A 350 3.31 -5.01 -13.56
CA ASP A 350 4.42 -5.87 -13.95
C ASP A 350 5.12 -6.43 -12.70
N PRO A 351 5.25 -7.76 -12.55
CA PRO A 351 5.79 -8.32 -11.33
C PRO A 351 7.31 -8.14 -11.14
N PHE A 352 8.04 -7.70 -12.17
CA PHE A 352 9.49 -7.47 -12.12
C PHE A 352 9.83 -6.00 -12.01
N THR A 353 9.12 -5.12 -12.73
CA THR A 353 9.41 -3.68 -12.70
C THR A 353 8.50 -2.92 -11.74
N LEU A 354 7.30 -3.46 -11.47
CA LEU A 354 6.17 -2.78 -10.83
C LEU A 354 5.53 -1.67 -11.67
N ASP A 355 5.96 -1.47 -12.92
CA ASP A 355 5.28 -0.55 -13.82
C ASP A 355 3.90 -1.06 -14.23
N ASP A 356 3.13 -0.19 -14.88
CA ASP A 356 1.84 -0.58 -15.45
C ASP A 356 2.04 -1.53 -16.62
N MET A 357 1.27 -2.62 -16.64
CA MET A 357 1.28 -3.61 -17.71
C MET A 357 -0.11 -3.85 -18.31
N PRO A 358 -0.22 -4.34 -19.55
CA PRO A 358 -1.50 -4.70 -20.18
C PRO A 358 -2.32 -5.76 -19.42
N SER A 359 -3.53 -5.41 -18.96
CA SER A 359 -4.52 -6.35 -18.40
C SER A 359 -5.72 -6.54 -19.34
N LEU A 360 -6.92 -6.00 -19.05
CA LEU A 360 -8.05 -6.03 -19.99
C LEU A 360 -7.77 -5.16 -21.23
N ALA A 361 -6.99 -4.09 -21.08
CA ALA A 361 -6.46 -3.30 -22.18
C ALA A 361 -5.13 -3.87 -22.70
N VAL A 362 -4.92 -3.85 -24.02
CA VAL A 362 -3.61 -4.16 -24.64
C VAL A 362 -2.66 -2.97 -24.64
N SER A 363 -3.21 -1.76 -24.61
CA SER A 363 -2.46 -0.51 -24.68
C SER A 363 -3.34 0.65 -24.23
N TRP A 364 -2.71 1.77 -23.84
CA TRP A 364 -3.39 3.01 -23.51
C TRP A 364 -2.55 4.24 -23.89
N SER A 365 -3.20 5.41 -23.97
CA SER A 365 -2.55 6.72 -24.03
C SER A 365 -3.08 7.64 -22.93
N VAL A 366 -2.23 8.56 -22.47
CA VAL A 366 -2.57 9.67 -21.58
C VAL A 366 -2.18 10.95 -22.30
N GLU A 367 -3.17 11.80 -22.60
CA GLU A 367 -2.97 13.00 -23.42
C GLU A 367 -3.56 14.21 -22.70
N THR A 368 -2.88 15.35 -22.77
CA THR A 368 -3.47 16.64 -22.39
C THR A 368 -4.13 17.24 -23.63
N VAL A 369 -5.45 17.43 -23.58
CA VAL A 369 -6.25 18.00 -24.65
C VAL A 369 -6.69 19.40 -24.25
N THR A 370 -6.62 20.34 -25.18
CA THR A 370 -7.08 21.72 -24.97
C THR A 370 -8.34 21.97 -25.77
N ASN A 371 -9.44 22.26 -25.08
CA ASN A 371 -10.72 22.66 -25.69
C ASN A 371 -11.15 24.00 -25.08
N ASP A 372 -11.52 24.97 -25.91
CA ASP A 372 -11.97 26.30 -25.48
C ASP A 372 -11.02 26.99 -24.47
N GLY A 373 -9.70 26.80 -24.66
CA GLY A 373 -8.67 27.36 -23.79
C GLY A 373 -8.51 26.68 -22.43
N LYS A 374 -9.23 25.58 -22.16
CA LYS A 374 -9.08 24.77 -20.95
C LYS A 374 -8.40 23.44 -21.29
N GLU A 375 -7.39 23.09 -20.50
CA GLU A 375 -6.70 21.81 -20.58
C GLU A 375 -7.43 20.76 -19.75
N HIS A 376 -7.48 19.53 -20.27
CA HIS A 376 -7.99 18.38 -19.55
C HIS A 376 -7.28 17.08 -19.99
N THR A 377 -7.27 16.06 -19.14
CA THR A 377 -6.68 14.76 -19.49
C THR A 377 -7.66 13.87 -20.25
N ARG A 378 -7.21 13.32 -21.39
CA ARG A 378 -7.88 12.26 -22.13
C ARG A 378 -7.10 10.95 -21.97
N LEU A 379 -7.80 9.90 -21.58
CA LEU A 379 -7.30 8.54 -21.55
C LEU A 379 -7.94 7.75 -22.69
N THR A 380 -7.13 7.05 -23.50
CA THR A 380 -7.65 6.13 -24.53
C THR A 380 -7.15 4.73 -24.25
N PHE A 381 -8.06 3.79 -23.98
CA PHE A 381 -7.73 2.38 -23.78
C PHE A 381 -8.17 1.55 -24.99
N LYS A 382 -7.30 0.63 -25.44
CA LYS A 382 -7.64 -0.38 -26.44
C LYS A 382 -7.84 -1.72 -25.75
N LEU A 383 -9.06 -2.25 -25.75
CA LEU A 383 -9.35 -3.54 -25.11
C LEU A 383 -8.79 -4.73 -25.90
N ARG A 384 -8.48 -5.81 -25.19
CA ARG A 384 -8.21 -7.13 -25.79
C ARG A 384 -9.46 -7.64 -26.50
N LYS A 385 -9.24 -8.33 -27.62
CA LYS A 385 -10.32 -9.03 -28.33
C LYS A 385 -10.63 -10.35 -27.64
N GLY A 386 -11.89 -10.79 -27.74
CA GLY A 386 -12.31 -12.12 -27.28
C GLY A 386 -12.38 -12.29 -25.75
N LEU A 387 -12.39 -11.18 -24.99
CA LEU A 387 -12.56 -11.23 -23.54
C LEU A 387 -13.92 -11.81 -23.15
N LYS A 388 -13.93 -12.60 -22.07
CA LYS A 388 -15.09 -13.29 -21.55
C LYS A 388 -15.21 -13.08 -20.05
N TRP A 389 -16.44 -12.98 -19.58
CA TRP A 389 -16.79 -13.10 -18.18
C TRP A 389 -16.78 -14.58 -17.74
N SER A 390 -16.75 -14.81 -16.44
CA SER A 390 -16.77 -16.14 -15.83
C SER A 390 -18.00 -16.98 -16.16
N ASP A 391 -19.09 -16.36 -16.63
CA ASP A 391 -20.29 -17.04 -17.12
C ASP A 391 -20.31 -17.24 -18.65
N GLY A 392 -19.18 -17.01 -19.32
CA GLY A 392 -18.99 -17.22 -20.76
C GLY A 392 -19.53 -16.09 -21.65
N SER A 393 -20.24 -15.12 -21.08
CA SER A 393 -20.68 -13.94 -21.83
C SER A 393 -19.49 -13.05 -22.24
N THR A 394 -19.65 -12.31 -23.33
CA THR A 394 -18.58 -11.45 -23.86
C THR A 394 -18.39 -10.22 -22.99
N LEU A 395 -17.14 -9.89 -22.67
CA LEU A 395 -16.75 -8.64 -22.03
C LEU A 395 -16.42 -7.60 -23.10
N THR A 396 -17.02 -6.42 -22.98
CA THR A 396 -16.90 -5.33 -23.94
C THR A 396 -16.58 -4.00 -23.26
N ALA A 397 -16.18 -2.99 -24.05
CA ALA A 397 -16.00 -1.63 -23.55
C ALA A 397 -17.30 -1.02 -22.98
N ALA A 398 -18.47 -1.51 -23.40
CA ALA A 398 -19.74 -1.09 -22.82
C ALA A 398 -19.91 -1.53 -21.36
N ASP A 399 -19.33 -2.67 -20.97
CA ASP A 399 -19.33 -3.13 -19.58
C ASP A 399 -18.44 -2.23 -18.69
N VAL A 400 -17.27 -1.86 -19.22
CA VAL A 400 -16.35 -0.93 -18.54
C VAL A 400 -17.02 0.43 -18.35
N LYS A 401 -17.64 0.97 -19.41
CA LYS A 401 -18.42 2.22 -19.32
C LYS A 401 -19.53 2.11 -18.28
N ALA A 402 -20.32 1.03 -18.30
CA ALA A 402 -21.41 0.82 -17.35
C ALA A 402 -20.89 0.76 -15.90
N THR A 403 -19.71 0.19 -15.68
CA THR A 403 -19.04 0.19 -14.38
C THR A 403 -18.73 1.61 -13.93
N PHE A 404 -18.08 2.42 -14.77
CA PHE A 404 -17.74 3.81 -14.41
C PHE A 404 -18.98 4.67 -14.15
N ASP A 405 -20.00 4.54 -15.01
CA ASP A 405 -21.28 5.24 -14.83
C ASP A 405 -21.95 4.83 -13.50
N PHE A 406 -21.94 3.54 -13.16
CA PHE A 406 -22.52 3.04 -11.92
C PHE A 406 -21.79 3.57 -10.69
N LEU A 407 -20.46 3.50 -10.68
CA LEU A 407 -19.63 3.99 -9.58
C LEU A 407 -19.84 5.50 -9.35
N LYS A 408 -19.85 6.27 -10.45
CA LYS A 408 -20.05 7.73 -10.40
C LYS A 408 -21.46 8.09 -9.95
N LYS A 409 -22.48 7.50 -10.57
CA LYS A 409 -23.90 7.78 -10.26
C LYS A 409 -24.22 7.51 -8.78
N ASN A 410 -23.69 6.43 -8.23
CA ASN A 410 -23.98 6.00 -6.86
C ASN A 410 -23.01 6.57 -5.83
N SER A 411 -21.99 7.35 -6.25
CA SER A 411 -20.95 7.89 -5.38
C SER A 411 -20.31 6.83 -4.47
N VAL A 412 -19.99 5.66 -5.04
CA VAL A 412 -19.48 4.51 -4.27
C VAL A 412 -18.20 4.90 -3.53
N PRO A 413 -18.18 4.95 -2.18
CA PRO A 413 -17.14 5.66 -1.42
C PRO A 413 -15.71 5.25 -1.76
N ARG A 414 -15.46 3.94 -1.92
CA ARG A 414 -14.12 3.40 -2.23
C ARG A 414 -13.57 3.90 -3.57
N PHE A 415 -14.44 4.15 -4.55
CA PHE A 415 -14.04 4.43 -5.93
C PHE A 415 -14.42 5.84 -6.39
N PHE A 416 -15.12 6.61 -5.55
CA PHE A 416 -15.71 7.87 -5.96
C PHE A 416 -14.63 8.88 -6.38
N ASP A 417 -13.52 8.95 -5.64
CA ASP A 417 -12.40 9.82 -5.98
C ASP A 417 -11.80 9.52 -7.36
N SER A 418 -11.85 8.25 -7.80
CA SER A 418 -11.37 7.83 -9.10
C SER A 418 -12.29 8.27 -10.26
N VAL A 419 -13.61 8.34 -10.02
CA VAL A 419 -14.62 8.55 -11.08
C VAL A 419 -15.31 9.92 -11.04
N LYS A 420 -15.19 10.67 -9.93
CA LYS A 420 -15.88 11.97 -9.75
C LYS A 420 -15.53 12.97 -10.84
N ASN A 421 -14.28 12.94 -11.32
CA ASN A 421 -13.77 13.84 -12.34
C ASN A 421 -13.99 13.33 -13.78
N ILE A 422 -14.67 12.22 -14.01
CA ILE A 422 -14.97 11.77 -15.39
C ILE A 422 -15.95 12.77 -16.04
N ARG A 423 -15.55 13.47 -17.10
CA ARG A 423 -16.42 14.33 -17.90
C ARG A 423 -17.29 13.50 -18.86
N SER A 424 -16.66 12.60 -19.59
CA SER A 424 -17.36 11.71 -20.54
C SER A 424 -16.61 10.40 -20.75
N VAL A 425 -17.37 9.36 -21.09
CA VAL A 425 -16.85 8.06 -21.51
C VAL A 425 -17.46 7.70 -22.85
N THR A 426 -16.64 7.50 -23.86
CA THR A 426 -17.06 7.15 -25.23
C THR A 426 -16.50 5.78 -25.61
N VAL A 427 -17.36 4.94 -26.17
CA VAL A 427 -16.97 3.64 -26.74
C VAL A 427 -17.02 3.75 -28.25
N THR A 428 -15.90 3.48 -28.92
CA THR A 428 -15.83 3.51 -30.39
C THR A 428 -16.20 2.16 -30.99
N GLU A 429 -16.51 2.15 -32.30
CA GLU A 429 -16.72 0.92 -33.08
C GLU A 429 -15.48 0.01 -33.08
N SER A 430 -14.29 0.58 -32.90
CA SER A 430 -13.01 -0.13 -32.85
C SER A 430 -12.67 -0.74 -31.47
N MET A 431 -13.64 -0.80 -30.55
CA MET A 431 -13.48 -1.24 -29.15
C MET A 431 -12.47 -0.40 -28.35
N GLN A 432 -12.33 0.88 -28.67
CA GLN A 432 -11.61 1.82 -27.83
C GLN A 432 -12.56 2.44 -26.80
N LEU A 433 -12.04 2.63 -25.60
CA LEU A 433 -12.68 3.35 -24.52
C LEU A 433 -11.93 4.67 -24.34
N ILE A 434 -12.60 5.78 -24.62
CA ILE A 434 -12.05 7.13 -24.45
C ILE A 434 -12.70 7.73 -23.20
N VAL A 435 -11.88 8.16 -22.24
CA VAL A 435 -12.31 8.79 -20.99
C VAL A 435 -11.73 10.18 -20.93
N ASP A 436 -12.59 11.19 -20.99
CA ASP A 436 -12.20 12.58 -20.74
C ASP A 436 -12.40 12.89 -19.26
N MET A 437 -11.36 13.37 -18.60
CA MET A 437 -11.35 13.78 -17.20
C MET A 437 -11.50 15.31 -17.10
N GLU A 438 -11.97 15.80 -15.96
CA GLU A 438 -11.93 17.20 -15.58
C GLU A 438 -10.56 17.51 -14.94
N GLY A 439 -9.87 18.52 -15.46
CA GLY A 439 -8.52 18.89 -15.05
C GLY A 439 -7.44 18.00 -15.69
N THR A 440 -6.18 18.26 -15.31
CA THR A 440 -4.99 17.64 -15.89
C THR A 440 -4.21 16.86 -14.83
N SER A 441 -4.01 15.56 -15.05
CA SER A 441 -3.17 14.72 -14.19
C SER A 441 -2.85 13.38 -14.86
N TYR A 442 -1.57 13.02 -14.90
CA TYR A 442 -1.06 11.72 -15.31
C TYR A 442 -1.66 10.59 -14.46
N TRP A 443 -1.88 10.83 -13.17
CA TRP A 443 -2.41 9.87 -12.21
C TRP A 443 -3.87 9.48 -12.46
N PHE A 444 -4.58 10.18 -13.36
CA PHE A 444 -5.88 9.70 -13.82
C PHE A 444 -5.79 8.33 -14.50
N LEU A 445 -4.62 7.97 -15.05
CA LEU A 445 -4.39 6.62 -15.58
C LEU A 445 -4.59 5.55 -14.50
N ASP A 446 -3.99 5.68 -13.32
CA ASP A 446 -4.15 4.71 -12.24
C ASP A 446 -5.57 4.71 -11.68
N ASN A 447 -6.16 5.92 -11.52
CA ASN A 447 -7.52 6.07 -11.02
C ASN A 447 -8.54 5.34 -11.91
N ILE A 448 -8.43 5.46 -13.23
CA ILE A 448 -9.39 4.85 -14.17
C ILE A 448 -8.96 3.43 -14.56
N GLY A 449 -7.68 3.26 -14.84
CA GLY A 449 -7.10 2.02 -15.32
C GLY A 449 -7.11 0.91 -14.26
N GLY A 450 -7.00 1.26 -12.98
CA GLY A 450 -6.97 0.34 -11.84
C GLY A 450 -8.36 -0.08 -11.30
N LEU A 451 -9.46 0.43 -11.86
CA LEU A 451 -10.80 0.09 -11.37
C LEU A 451 -11.19 -1.36 -11.74
N PRO A 452 -11.76 -2.12 -10.79
CA PRO A 452 -12.31 -3.44 -11.08
C PRO A 452 -13.52 -3.30 -12.02
N CYS A 453 -13.48 -4.00 -13.15
CA CYS A 453 -14.54 -3.95 -14.16
C CYS A 453 -15.62 -5.00 -13.88
N MET A 454 -16.89 -4.62 -14.06
CA MET A 454 -18.04 -5.49 -13.79
C MET A 454 -18.98 -5.59 -15.00
N PRO A 455 -19.72 -6.69 -15.15
CA PRO A 455 -20.65 -6.86 -16.28
C PRO A 455 -21.83 -5.90 -16.18
N ALA A 456 -22.15 -5.20 -17.28
CA ALA A 456 -23.28 -4.27 -17.32
C ALA A 456 -24.61 -4.98 -16.97
N LYS A 457 -24.76 -6.25 -17.36
CA LYS A 457 -25.94 -7.06 -17.06
C LYS A 457 -26.15 -7.34 -15.56
N VAL A 458 -25.06 -7.37 -14.79
CA VAL A 458 -25.11 -7.53 -13.33
C VAL A 458 -25.51 -6.20 -12.71
N LEU A 459 -24.78 -5.13 -13.06
CA LEU A 459 -25.02 -3.77 -12.57
C LEU A 459 -26.47 -3.30 -12.77
N LYS A 460 -27.07 -3.61 -13.92
CA LYS A 460 -28.47 -3.25 -14.25
C LYS A 460 -29.53 -3.87 -13.33
N LYS A 461 -29.21 -4.95 -12.62
CA LYS A 461 -30.14 -5.62 -11.70
C LYS A 461 -29.87 -5.28 -10.22
N ILE A 462 -28.81 -4.53 -9.94
CA ILE A 462 -28.52 -4.05 -8.58
C ILE A 462 -29.28 -2.75 -8.36
N ASN A 463 -30.36 -2.82 -7.58
CA ASN A 463 -31.16 -1.66 -7.21
C ASN A 463 -30.63 -1.00 -5.92
N ASP A 464 -30.28 -1.83 -4.93
CA ASP A 464 -29.69 -1.42 -3.66
C ASP A 464 -28.27 -2.00 -3.58
N TRP A 465 -27.29 -1.21 -4.00
CA TRP A 465 -25.89 -1.64 -4.05
C TRP A 465 -25.25 -1.74 -2.68
N GLN A 466 -25.76 -1.01 -1.69
CA GLN A 466 -25.21 -0.97 -0.34
C GLN A 466 -25.52 -2.27 0.41
N ASN A 467 -26.74 -2.78 0.22
CA ASN A 467 -27.19 -4.03 0.85
C ASN A 467 -27.18 -5.22 -0.12
N TRP A 468 -26.62 -5.08 -1.32
CA TRP A 468 -26.48 -6.19 -2.24
C TRP A 468 -25.59 -7.27 -1.63
N ASP A 469 -26.17 -8.43 -1.36
CA ASP A 469 -25.42 -9.62 -0.97
C ASP A 469 -25.15 -10.48 -2.21
N PRO A 470 -23.91 -10.50 -2.73
CA PRO A 470 -23.57 -11.36 -3.84
C PRO A 470 -23.57 -12.84 -3.45
N LEU A 471 -23.64 -13.18 -2.16
CA LEU A 471 -23.62 -14.56 -1.68
C LEU A 471 -25.02 -15.14 -1.42
N ASP A 472 -26.08 -14.35 -1.62
CA ASP A 472 -27.45 -14.81 -1.44
C ASP A 472 -27.74 -16.01 -2.36
N PRO A 473 -28.02 -17.22 -1.81
CA PRO A 473 -28.30 -18.41 -2.61
C PRO A 473 -29.62 -18.31 -3.40
N LYS A 474 -30.50 -17.35 -3.05
CA LYS A 474 -31.73 -17.03 -3.81
C LYS A 474 -31.48 -15.98 -4.90
N GLY A 475 -30.23 -15.55 -5.09
CA GLY A 475 -29.81 -14.57 -6.08
C GLY A 475 -30.07 -15.00 -7.53
N LYS A 476 -30.38 -14.02 -8.40
CA LYS A 476 -30.81 -14.23 -9.79
C LYS A 476 -29.68 -14.57 -10.79
N PHE A 477 -28.50 -15.00 -10.35
CA PHE A 477 -27.27 -14.98 -11.16
C PHE A 477 -26.35 -16.21 -11.08
N GLY A 478 -26.85 -17.34 -10.57
CA GLY A 478 -26.05 -18.55 -10.38
C GLY A 478 -25.42 -18.61 -8.98
N PRO A 479 -24.61 -19.65 -8.67
CA PRO A 479 -24.00 -19.80 -7.35
C PRO A 479 -23.04 -18.62 -7.14
N TYR A 480 -23.48 -17.68 -6.30
CA TYR A 480 -22.88 -16.38 -6.00
C TYR A 480 -22.91 -15.40 -7.18
N GLY A 481 -23.55 -14.22 -7.01
CA GLY A 481 -23.68 -13.18 -8.03
C GLY A 481 -22.38 -12.48 -8.46
N LEU A 482 -21.22 -13.07 -8.14
CA LEU A 482 -19.88 -12.59 -8.46
C LEU A 482 -19.45 -13.07 -9.86
N VAL A 483 -19.92 -12.37 -10.89
CA VAL A 483 -19.46 -12.59 -12.28
C VAL A 483 -18.28 -11.67 -12.57
N GLY A 484 -17.09 -12.26 -12.80
CA GLY A 484 -15.84 -11.53 -12.97
C GLY A 484 -15.01 -12.02 -14.17
N SER A 485 -13.96 -11.30 -14.53
CA SER A 485 -13.08 -11.65 -15.67
C SER A 485 -11.77 -12.32 -15.22
N GLY A 486 -11.50 -12.33 -13.92
CA GLY A 486 -10.27 -12.79 -13.32
C GLY A 486 -10.04 -14.30 -13.41
N PRO A 487 -8.86 -14.76 -12.96
CA PRO A 487 -8.44 -16.15 -13.10
C PRO A 487 -9.25 -17.14 -12.25
N PHE A 488 -9.96 -16.67 -11.22
CA PHE A 488 -10.71 -17.53 -10.33
C PHE A 488 -12.16 -17.07 -10.15
N MET A 489 -13.00 -18.03 -9.81
CA MET A 489 -14.40 -17.85 -9.43
C MET A 489 -14.59 -18.35 -8.00
N LEU A 490 -15.51 -17.74 -7.26
CA LEU A 490 -15.93 -18.28 -5.96
C LEU A 490 -16.63 -19.64 -6.18
N ASP A 491 -16.25 -20.64 -5.41
CA ASP A 491 -16.84 -21.99 -5.47
C ASP A 491 -17.63 -22.33 -4.21
N GLU A 492 -17.05 -22.05 -3.05
CA GLU A 492 -17.69 -22.28 -1.75
C GLU A 492 -17.17 -21.28 -0.73
N TYR A 493 -18.03 -20.79 0.15
CA TYR A 493 -17.62 -20.02 1.32
C TYR A 493 -18.21 -20.65 2.57
N ARG A 494 -17.34 -21.05 3.50
CA ARG A 494 -17.69 -21.50 4.84
C ARG A 494 -17.19 -20.48 5.85
N PRO A 495 -18.09 -19.67 6.44
CA PRO A 495 -17.71 -18.67 7.43
C PRO A 495 -16.86 -19.24 8.55
N GLY A 496 -15.81 -18.52 8.93
CA GLY A 496 -14.82 -18.95 9.93
C GLY A 496 -13.89 -20.10 9.52
N GLU A 497 -14.11 -20.77 8.38
CA GLU A 497 -13.30 -21.91 7.93
C GLU A 497 -12.47 -21.57 6.68
N PHE A 498 -13.11 -21.31 5.54
CA PHE A 498 -12.41 -21.07 4.27
C PHE A 498 -13.25 -20.35 3.21
N VAL A 499 -12.54 -19.74 2.27
CA VAL A 499 -13.05 -19.27 0.97
C VAL A 499 -12.42 -20.15 -0.12
N MET A 500 -13.22 -21.00 -0.76
CA MET A 500 -12.79 -21.87 -1.84
C MET A 500 -12.97 -21.18 -3.18
N MET A 501 -11.88 -21.17 -3.96
CA MET A 501 -11.84 -20.59 -5.28
C MET A 501 -11.62 -21.71 -6.30
N LYS A 502 -12.32 -21.66 -7.42
CA LYS A 502 -12.07 -22.55 -8.57
C LYS A 502 -11.58 -21.76 -9.76
N ARG A 503 -10.90 -22.44 -10.68
CA ARG A 503 -10.44 -21.87 -11.95
C ARG A 503 -11.61 -21.27 -12.75
N ASN A 504 -11.37 -20.12 -13.37
CA ASN A 504 -12.23 -19.58 -14.42
C ASN A 504 -11.82 -20.16 -15.79
N ASP A 505 -12.64 -21.04 -16.37
CA ASP A 505 -12.36 -21.67 -17.67
C ASP A 505 -12.37 -20.70 -18.85
N HIS A 506 -12.87 -19.48 -18.64
CA HIS A 506 -12.89 -18.41 -19.63
C HIS A 506 -11.72 -17.42 -19.46
N TYR A 507 -10.81 -17.65 -18.52
CA TYR A 507 -9.67 -16.78 -18.32
C TYR A 507 -8.68 -16.83 -19.50
N ARG A 508 -8.38 -15.65 -20.06
CA ARG A 508 -7.65 -15.49 -21.33
C ARG A 508 -6.24 -16.09 -21.37
N MET A 509 -5.55 -16.17 -20.22
CA MET A 509 -4.17 -16.65 -20.16
C MET A 509 -4.06 -18.16 -20.00
N LEU A 510 -5.19 -18.85 -19.83
CA LEU A 510 -5.19 -20.30 -19.75
C LEU A 510 -5.32 -20.84 -21.17
N GLU A 511 -4.20 -21.30 -21.73
CA GLU A 511 -4.28 -22.11 -22.94
C GLU A 511 -5.18 -23.31 -22.65
N LYS A 512 -6.18 -23.53 -23.49
CA LYS A 512 -6.78 -24.87 -23.57
C LYS A 512 -5.64 -25.76 -24.02
N LYS A 513 -5.21 -26.71 -23.17
CA LYS A 513 -4.43 -27.86 -23.65
C LYS A 513 -5.21 -28.38 -24.86
N LYS A 514 -4.72 -28.11 -26.08
CA LYS A 514 -5.21 -28.85 -27.24
C LYS A 514 -4.98 -30.29 -26.83
N ALA A 515 -6.06 -31.07 -26.78
CA ALA A 515 -5.94 -32.51 -26.65
C ALA A 515 -4.84 -32.91 -27.64
N ARG A 516 -3.75 -33.50 -27.14
CA ARG A 516 -2.81 -34.20 -28.01
C ARG A 516 -3.66 -35.29 -28.64
N THR A 517 -4.22 -35.02 -29.81
CA THR A 517 -4.82 -36.01 -30.67
C THR A 517 -3.69 -36.90 -31.14
N GLU A 518 -3.70 -38.09 -30.53
CA GLU A 518 -3.03 -39.35 -30.87
C GLU A 518 -1.50 -39.41 -30.73
#